data_AF-A0A931BVT9-F1
#
_entry.id   AF-A0A931BVT9-F1
#
_cell.length_a   1.000
_cell.length_b   1.000
_cell.length_c   1.000
_cell.angle_alpha   90.00
_cell.angle_beta   90.00
_cell.angle_gamma   90.00
#
_symmetry.space_group_name_H-M   'P 1'
#
loop_
_entity.id
_entity.type
_entity.pdbx_description
1 polymer ?
#
loop_
_entity_poly.entity_id
_entity_poly.type
_entity_poly.pdbx_seq_one_letter_code
_entity_poly.pdbx_strand_id
1 'polypeptide(L)'
;MMQHLTLYDPFENMQFSDAHCFLCGTTITTEQRTPVFGEWLQQKYNLHDKELLLLDKSVTTYRQLTIPCCGHCHTQHILPLEEEVAKAADQGLDGIKSLEPQRLFQWIGKMYYGTLATELIKEMDPLIQPQYPISEDPKMLGKFRELFKVLQSLRVPMVFSDFLPCSLFLLEVSPTEDDIPFAYQDELRTMAFSIKIGAVTIVCTLLDNGIIRRALGKLQQLVEGKQLHPVQAAEFKARIFYAAYIFNVIPEYFIRSPKPSDDHLTLDTLIDDVTSEIFNPWEMATYAHMLEEMLKPWDIREQDILKFGAQQPVSFLLDEQNQFRPIAQFERSLYM
;
A
#
# COMPACT_ATOMS: atom_id res chain seq x y z
N MET A 1 -30.38 8.18 -17.49
CA MET A 1 -29.94 7.70 -16.16
C MET A 1 -28.60 6.98 -16.31
N MET A 2 -27.51 7.72 -16.57
CA MET A 2 -26.12 7.22 -16.60
C MET A 2 -25.25 7.86 -15.51
N GLN A 3 -25.80 8.79 -14.71
CA GLN A 3 -25.05 9.61 -13.74
C GLN A 3 -24.34 8.77 -12.64
N HIS A 4 -24.77 7.53 -12.38
CA HIS A 4 -24.21 6.72 -11.31
C HIS A 4 -22.91 5.98 -11.69
N LEU A 5 -22.59 5.85 -12.99
CA LEU A 5 -21.37 5.18 -13.48
C LEU A 5 -20.32 6.15 -14.03
N THR A 6 -20.47 7.45 -13.77
CA THR A 6 -19.50 8.47 -14.21
C THR A 6 -18.32 8.55 -13.24
N LEU A 7 -17.10 8.45 -13.76
CA LEU A 7 -15.88 8.66 -12.98
C LEU A 7 -15.61 10.15 -12.79
N TYR A 8 -15.02 10.49 -11.65
CA TYR A 8 -14.39 11.79 -11.45
C TYR A 8 -12.90 11.68 -11.85
N ASP A 9 -12.36 12.70 -12.49
CA ASP A 9 -10.93 12.81 -12.83
C ASP A 9 -10.40 14.21 -12.44
N PRO A 10 -9.66 14.34 -11.32
CA PRO A 10 -9.05 15.60 -10.90
C PRO A 10 -7.80 15.95 -11.73
N PHE A 11 -7.25 15.04 -12.54
CA PHE A 11 -5.98 15.24 -13.25
C PHE A 11 -6.16 16.03 -14.54
N GLU A 12 -7.31 15.95 -15.21
CA GLU A 12 -7.56 16.71 -16.46
C GLU A 12 -7.34 18.21 -16.29
N ASN A 13 -7.63 18.76 -15.10
CA ASN A 13 -7.51 20.18 -14.79
C ASN A 13 -6.72 20.45 -13.49
N MET A 14 -5.95 19.47 -13.00
CA MET A 14 -5.18 19.54 -11.74
C MET A 14 -6.00 20.08 -10.55
N GLN A 15 -7.21 19.58 -10.36
CA GLN A 15 -8.18 20.03 -9.34
C GLN A 15 -7.90 19.45 -7.95
N PHE A 16 -6.63 19.31 -7.56
CA PHE A 16 -6.24 18.87 -6.23
C PHE A 16 -6.38 20.02 -5.24
N SER A 17 -7.58 20.32 -4.76
CA SER A 17 -7.79 21.44 -3.85
C SER A 17 -8.67 21.11 -2.65
N ASP A 18 -8.55 21.93 -1.62
CA ASP A 18 -9.41 21.87 -0.44
C ASP A 18 -10.88 22.26 -0.72
N ALA A 19 -11.19 22.69 -1.94
CA ALA A 19 -12.52 23.12 -2.34
C ALA A 19 -13.35 22.02 -3.03
N HIS A 20 -12.78 20.84 -3.32
CA HIS A 20 -13.49 19.77 -4.03
C HIS A 20 -13.31 18.44 -3.30
N CYS A 21 -14.39 17.67 -3.21
CA CYS A 21 -14.32 16.32 -2.67
C CYS A 21 -13.41 15.44 -3.54
N PHE A 22 -12.41 14.82 -2.91
CA PHE A 22 -11.42 13.99 -3.60
C PHE A 22 -12.04 12.87 -4.43
N LEU A 23 -13.20 12.33 -4.02
CA LEU A 23 -13.79 11.14 -4.64
C LEU A 23 -14.80 11.44 -5.76
N CYS A 24 -15.43 12.62 -5.75
CA CYS A 24 -16.51 12.95 -6.68
C CYS A 24 -16.46 14.36 -7.27
N GLY A 25 -15.51 15.21 -6.87
CA GLY A 25 -15.36 16.58 -7.38
C GLY A 25 -16.43 17.57 -6.91
N THR A 26 -17.36 17.17 -6.04
CA THR A 26 -18.37 18.09 -5.49
C THR A 26 -17.68 19.23 -4.73
N THR A 27 -18.08 20.47 -4.97
CA THR A 27 -17.57 21.63 -4.24
C THR A 27 -17.94 21.54 -2.75
N ILE A 28 -16.97 21.80 -1.88
CA ILE A 28 -17.09 21.67 -0.42
C ILE A 28 -16.44 22.86 0.30
N THR A 29 -16.69 22.97 1.61
CA THR A 29 -15.94 23.86 2.50
C THR A 29 -14.70 23.15 3.05
N THR A 30 -13.74 23.93 3.55
CA THR A 30 -12.48 23.42 4.13
C THR A 30 -12.69 22.56 5.39
N GLU A 31 -13.84 22.67 6.05
CA GLU A 31 -14.23 21.85 7.20
C GLU A 31 -14.63 20.42 6.81
N GLN A 32 -15.03 20.20 5.55
CA GLN A 32 -15.50 18.90 5.06
C GLN A 32 -14.32 18.02 4.68
N ARG A 33 -13.82 17.28 5.67
CA ARG A 33 -12.68 16.36 5.51
C ARG A 33 -12.97 15.00 6.11
N THR A 34 -12.23 14.01 5.65
CA THR A 34 -12.21 12.67 6.25
C THR A 34 -10.77 12.28 6.61
N PRO A 35 -10.55 11.52 7.69
CA PRO A 35 -9.23 11.00 8.02
C PRO A 35 -8.65 10.10 6.93
N VAL A 36 -7.36 10.26 6.64
CA VAL A 36 -6.61 9.34 5.76
C VAL A 36 -6.51 7.98 6.42
N PHE A 37 -6.13 7.93 7.68
CA PHE A 37 -6.20 6.75 8.53
C PHE A 37 -7.50 6.79 9.33
N GLY A 38 -8.37 5.78 9.21
CA GLY A 38 -9.70 5.79 9.84
C GLY A 38 -9.67 6.02 11.35
N GLU A 39 -10.71 6.64 11.90
CA GLU A 39 -10.76 7.00 13.33
C GLU A 39 -10.64 5.77 14.25
N TRP A 40 -11.27 4.65 13.88
CA TRP A 40 -11.16 3.40 14.63
C TRP A 40 -9.70 2.94 14.77
N LEU A 41 -8.91 3.09 13.71
CA LEU A 41 -7.51 2.69 13.66
C LEU A 41 -6.67 3.63 14.55
N GLN A 42 -6.93 4.93 14.45
CA GLN A 42 -6.25 5.93 15.29
C GLN A 42 -6.56 5.74 16.77
N GLN A 43 -7.82 5.49 17.12
CA GLN A 43 -8.25 5.25 18.50
C GLN A 43 -7.66 3.94 19.05
N LYS A 44 -7.75 2.84 18.27
CA LYS A 44 -7.30 1.51 18.69
C LYS A 44 -5.80 1.46 19.03
N TYR A 45 -4.97 2.22 18.31
CA TYR A 45 -3.52 2.22 18.48
C TYR A 45 -2.93 3.53 19.02
N ASN A 46 -3.79 4.43 19.53
CA ASN A 46 -3.44 5.74 20.06
C ASN A 46 -2.51 6.54 19.11
N LEU A 47 -2.93 6.67 17.85
CA LEU A 47 -2.12 7.27 16.78
C LEU A 47 -2.32 8.77 16.63
N HIS A 48 -3.38 9.32 17.21
CA HIS A 48 -3.88 10.66 16.94
C HIS A 48 -2.80 11.76 16.93
N ASP A 49 -1.93 11.76 17.96
CA ASP A 49 -0.83 12.73 18.11
C ASP A 49 0.54 12.16 17.70
N LYS A 50 0.58 10.91 17.19
CA LYS A 50 1.82 10.34 16.64
C LYS A 50 2.18 11.03 15.33
N GLU A 51 3.47 11.21 15.13
CA GLU A 51 4.00 11.89 13.96
C GLU A 51 4.10 10.95 12.75
N LEU A 52 3.95 11.54 11.57
CA LEU A 52 4.16 10.96 10.26
C LEU A 52 5.09 11.89 9.49
N LEU A 53 6.17 11.32 8.93
CA LEU A 53 7.04 12.02 8.00
C LEU A 53 6.46 11.87 6.59
N LEU A 54 6.10 12.99 5.97
CA LEU A 54 5.64 13.06 4.58
C LEU A 54 6.85 13.11 3.63
N LEU A 55 6.62 13.01 2.31
CA LEU A 55 7.72 12.92 1.34
C LEU A 55 8.46 14.23 1.17
N ASP A 56 7.71 15.33 1.21
CA ASP A 56 8.23 16.69 1.25
C ASP A 56 9.08 16.97 2.50
N LYS A 57 9.26 15.95 3.36
CA LYS A 57 9.97 15.96 4.65
C LYS A 57 9.27 16.78 5.72
N SER A 58 8.05 17.24 5.47
CA SER A 58 7.22 17.83 6.50
C SER A 58 6.73 16.74 7.47
N VAL A 59 6.56 17.15 8.73
CA VAL A 59 5.99 16.30 9.77
C VAL A 59 4.53 16.70 9.97
N THR A 60 3.65 15.71 10.01
CA THR A 60 2.24 15.88 10.39
C THR A 60 1.87 14.85 11.45
N THR A 61 0.64 14.88 11.94
CA THR A 61 0.11 13.86 12.85
C THR A 61 -1.00 13.07 12.16
N TYR A 62 -1.28 11.84 12.62
CA TYR A 62 -2.39 11.05 12.07
C TYR A 62 -3.74 11.78 12.14
N ARG A 63 -3.99 12.58 13.20
CA ARG A 63 -5.18 13.43 13.29
C ARG A 63 -5.23 14.46 12.16
N GLN A 64 -4.13 15.14 11.92
CA GLN A 64 -4.07 16.26 10.96
C GLN A 64 -4.12 15.76 9.51
N LEU A 65 -3.60 14.55 9.25
CA LEU A 65 -3.58 13.95 7.93
C LEU A 65 -5.00 13.52 7.49
N THR A 66 -5.63 14.42 6.75
CA THR A 66 -7.03 14.34 6.32
C THR A 66 -7.15 14.77 4.85
N ILE A 67 -8.17 14.28 4.15
CA ILE A 67 -8.44 14.65 2.75
C ILE A 67 -9.82 15.30 2.56
N PRO A 68 -9.97 16.24 1.60
CA PRO A 68 -11.23 16.91 1.30
C PRO A 68 -12.33 15.91 0.90
N CYS A 69 -13.43 15.83 1.64
CA CYS A 69 -14.48 14.83 1.39
C CYS A 69 -15.87 15.36 1.71
N CYS A 70 -16.79 15.30 0.75
CA CYS A 70 -18.17 15.72 0.98
C CYS A 70 -18.90 14.72 1.90
N GLY A 71 -19.91 15.21 2.63
CA GLY A 71 -20.66 14.38 3.59
C GLY A 71 -21.33 13.15 2.95
N HIS A 72 -21.74 13.25 1.68
CA HIS A 72 -22.29 12.10 0.94
C HIS A 72 -21.24 11.00 0.72
N CYS A 73 -20.07 11.33 0.16
CA CYS A 73 -19.02 10.33 -0.06
C CYS A 73 -18.48 9.76 1.24
N HIS A 74 -18.31 10.60 2.27
CA HIS A 74 -17.90 10.16 3.59
C HIS A 74 -18.88 9.12 4.16
N THR A 75 -20.18 9.42 4.15
CA THR A 75 -21.20 8.56 4.77
C THR A 75 -21.51 7.31 3.95
N GLN A 76 -21.53 7.41 2.61
CA GLN A 76 -21.98 6.31 1.73
C GLN A 76 -20.86 5.38 1.29
N HIS A 77 -19.59 5.82 1.32
CA HIS A 77 -18.47 5.04 0.79
C HIS A 77 -17.34 4.85 1.80
N ILE A 78 -16.91 5.92 2.48
CA ILE A 78 -15.75 5.86 3.37
C ILE A 78 -16.10 5.17 4.69
N LEU A 79 -17.15 5.62 5.40
CA LEU A 79 -17.53 5.01 6.68
C LEU A 79 -17.86 3.51 6.56
N PRO A 80 -18.65 3.03 5.57
CA PRO A 80 -18.92 1.61 5.44
C PRO A 80 -17.66 0.77 5.20
N LEU A 81 -16.70 1.28 4.42
CA LEU A 81 -15.42 0.61 4.21
C LEU A 81 -14.61 0.53 5.51
N GLU A 82 -14.49 1.63 6.25
CA GLU A 82 -13.76 1.66 7.52
C GLU A 82 -14.39 0.74 8.55
N GLU A 83 -15.72 0.72 8.67
CA GLU A 83 -16.44 -0.17 9.60
C GLU A 83 -16.26 -1.65 9.25
N GLU A 84 -16.31 -1.99 7.95
CA GLU A 84 -16.10 -3.35 7.47
C GLU A 84 -14.70 -3.84 7.78
N VAL A 85 -13.67 -3.03 7.48
CA VAL A 85 -12.28 -3.37 7.77
C VAL A 85 -12.01 -3.41 9.28
N ALA A 86 -12.61 -2.52 10.07
CA ALA A 86 -12.50 -2.54 11.53
C ALA A 86 -13.03 -3.85 12.12
N LYS A 87 -14.23 -4.28 11.70
CA LYS A 87 -14.84 -5.55 12.14
C LYS A 87 -14.01 -6.76 11.75
N ALA A 88 -13.41 -6.76 10.55
CA ALA A 88 -12.51 -7.80 10.11
C ALA A 88 -11.20 -7.80 10.91
N ALA A 89 -10.63 -6.62 11.19
CA ALA A 89 -9.41 -6.48 11.99
C ALA A 89 -9.57 -6.97 13.43
N ASP A 90 -10.76 -6.83 14.02
CA ASP A 90 -11.07 -7.37 15.36
C ASP A 90 -11.06 -8.90 15.41
N GLN A 91 -11.22 -9.57 14.26
CA GLN A 91 -11.17 -11.03 14.12
C GLN A 91 -9.78 -11.55 13.70
N GLY A 92 -8.76 -10.67 13.67
CA GLY A 92 -7.39 -11.05 13.31
C GLY A 92 -7.25 -11.47 11.84
N LEU A 93 -6.34 -12.41 11.57
CA LEU A 93 -6.00 -12.79 10.19
C LEU A 93 -7.20 -13.39 9.44
N ASP A 94 -8.01 -14.20 10.11
CA ASP A 94 -9.17 -14.85 9.49
C ASP A 94 -10.24 -13.83 9.07
N GLY A 95 -10.48 -12.82 9.91
CA GLY A 95 -11.35 -11.71 9.55
C GLY A 95 -10.85 -10.96 8.32
N ILE A 96 -9.57 -10.59 8.29
CA ILE A 96 -8.96 -9.89 7.15
C ILE A 96 -8.99 -10.75 5.88
N LYS A 97 -8.75 -12.06 5.97
CA LYS A 97 -8.87 -13.00 4.84
C LYS A 97 -10.29 -13.15 4.31
N SER A 98 -11.30 -12.93 5.17
CA SER A 98 -12.71 -13.02 4.78
C SER A 98 -13.22 -11.81 4.00
N LEU A 99 -12.48 -10.70 4.02
CA LEU A 99 -12.80 -9.53 3.22
C LEU A 99 -12.60 -9.82 1.73
N GLU A 100 -13.50 -9.29 0.91
CA GLU A 100 -13.28 -9.25 -0.54
C GLU A 100 -11.97 -8.50 -0.83
N PRO A 101 -11.03 -9.06 -1.63
CA PRO A 101 -9.72 -8.44 -1.88
C PRO A 101 -9.81 -7.01 -2.42
N GLN A 102 -10.86 -6.70 -3.17
CA GLN A 102 -11.14 -5.35 -3.66
C GLN A 102 -11.41 -4.35 -2.53
N ARG A 103 -12.01 -4.76 -1.42
CA ARG A 103 -12.23 -3.90 -0.24
C ARG A 103 -10.92 -3.58 0.46
N LEU A 104 -10.00 -4.55 0.57
CA LEU A 104 -8.64 -4.29 1.07
C LEU A 104 -7.86 -3.35 0.15
N PHE A 105 -7.93 -3.57 -1.17
CA PHE A 105 -7.37 -2.63 -2.15
C PHE A 105 -7.93 -1.21 -1.96
N GLN A 106 -9.24 -1.07 -1.82
CA GLN A 106 -9.91 0.22 -1.62
C GLN A 106 -9.46 0.92 -0.34
N TRP A 107 -9.35 0.19 0.77
CA TRP A 107 -8.92 0.73 2.05
C TRP A 107 -7.46 1.19 2.04
N ILE A 108 -6.58 0.35 1.49
CA ILE A 108 -5.15 0.68 1.31
C ILE A 108 -4.98 1.84 0.33
N GLY A 109 -5.69 1.78 -0.80
CA GLY A 109 -5.70 2.82 -1.82
C GLY A 109 -6.19 4.17 -1.29
N LYS A 110 -7.19 4.19 -0.40
CA LYS A 110 -7.65 5.42 0.27
C LYS A 110 -6.54 6.02 1.15
N MET A 111 -5.85 5.21 1.95
CA MET A 111 -4.73 5.68 2.79
C MET A 111 -3.59 6.22 1.92
N TYR A 112 -3.15 5.43 0.95
CA TYR A 112 -2.04 5.77 0.06
C TYR A 112 -2.34 7.02 -0.78
N TYR A 113 -3.52 7.07 -1.41
CA TYR A 113 -3.97 8.25 -2.16
C TYR A 113 -4.12 9.46 -1.24
N GLY A 114 -4.65 9.25 -0.03
CA GLY A 114 -4.86 10.33 0.92
C GLY A 114 -3.59 11.03 1.37
N THR A 115 -2.51 10.26 1.61
CA THR A 115 -1.18 10.80 1.89
C THR A 115 -0.68 11.64 0.70
N LEU A 116 -0.68 11.08 -0.51
CA LEU A 116 -0.24 11.74 -1.73
C LEU A 116 -1.03 13.02 -2.08
N ALA A 117 -2.36 12.94 -2.04
CA ALA A 117 -3.22 14.07 -2.37
C ALA A 117 -3.03 15.23 -1.39
N THR A 118 -2.77 14.93 -0.11
CA THR A 118 -2.50 15.97 0.90
C THR A 118 -1.20 16.72 0.58
N GLU A 119 -0.16 16.01 0.12
CA GLU A 119 1.09 16.64 -0.30
C GLU A 119 0.90 17.49 -1.55
N LEU A 120 0.20 16.99 -2.57
CA LEU A 120 -0.14 17.77 -3.77
C LEU A 120 -0.94 19.04 -3.46
N ILE A 121 -1.90 18.97 -2.53
CA ILE A 121 -2.66 20.15 -2.09
C ILE A 121 -1.73 21.15 -1.40
N LYS A 122 -0.79 20.69 -0.56
CA LYS A 122 0.20 21.57 0.09
C LYS A 122 1.14 22.22 -0.91
N GLU A 123 1.56 21.52 -1.96
CA GLU A 123 2.41 22.06 -3.03
C GLU A 123 1.76 23.25 -3.76
N MET A 124 0.44 23.42 -3.66
CA MET A 124 -0.24 24.60 -4.23
C MET A 124 -0.05 25.87 -3.40
N ASP A 125 0.37 25.78 -2.14
CA ASP A 125 0.70 26.97 -1.35
C ASP A 125 2.02 27.56 -1.83
N PRO A 126 2.05 28.80 -2.36
CA PRO A 126 3.27 29.41 -2.89
C PRO A 126 4.36 29.63 -1.83
N LEU A 127 4.05 29.50 -0.54
CA LEU A 127 5.01 29.60 0.56
C LEU A 127 5.71 28.26 0.85
N ILE A 128 5.20 27.15 0.33
CA ILE A 128 5.77 25.81 0.51
C ILE A 128 6.74 25.52 -0.64
N GLN A 129 7.99 25.18 -0.30
CA GLN A 129 9.01 24.76 -1.26
C GLN A 129 9.46 23.33 -0.92
N PRO A 130 8.80 22.30 -1.47
CA PRO A 130 9.19 20.92 -1.21
C PRO A 130 10.58 20.65 -1.80
N GLN A 131 11.38 19.84 -1.12
CA GLN A 131 12.67 19.41 -1.65
C GLN A 131 12.53 18.51 -2.89
N TYR A 132 11.43 17.75 -2.97
CA TYR A 132 11.12 16.82 -4.04
C TYR A 132 9.62 16.92 -4.41
N PRO A 133 9.21 17.92 -5.20
CA PRO A 133 7.81 18.10 -5.58
C PRO A 133 7.26 16.91 -6.39
N ILE A 134 6.13 16.36 -5.94
CA ILE A 134 5.40 15.29 -6.62
C ILE A 134 4.89 15.75 -7.99
N SER A 135 4.40 16.99 -8.04
CA SER A 135 3.85 17.62 -9.25
C SER A 135 4.87 17.74 -10.40
N GLU A 136 6.17 17.61 -10.12
CA GLU A 136 7.23 17.67 -11.13
C GLU A 136 7.74 16.29 -11.61
N ASP A 137 7.23 15.17 -11.07
CA ASP A 137 7.57 13.81 -11.53
C ASP A 137 6.45 13.25 -12.42
N PRO A 138 6.60 13.26 -13.77
CA PRO A 138 5.54 12.82 -14.68
C PRO A 138 5.22 11.34 -14.56
N LYS A 139 6.21 10.50 -14.19
CA LYS A 139 6.01 9.07 -14.00
C LYS A 139 5.17 8.83 -12.75
N MET A 140 5.44 9.57 -11.67
CA MET A 140 4.63 9.50 -10.46
C MET A 140 3.21 10.00 -10.69
N LEU A 141 3.02 11.15 -11.36
CA LEU A 141 1.70 11.67 -11.70
C LEU A 141 0.90 10.69 -12.57
N GLY A 142 1.56 10.02 -13.54
CA GLY A 142 0.94 8.96 -14.34
C GLY A 142 0.45 7.79 -13.49
N LYS A 143 1.29 7.28 -12.57
CA LYS A 143 0.88 6.24 -11.60
C LYS A 143 -0.27 6.72 -10.73
N PHE A 144 -0.21 7.95 -10.23
CA PHE A 144 -1.23 8.50 -9.35
C PHE A 144 -2.59 8.61 -10.05
N ARG A 145 -2.60 8.99 -11.34
CA ARG A 145 -3.80 9.01 -12.18
C ARG A 145 -4.40 7.62 -12.37
N GLU A 146 -3.58 6.62 -12.70
CA GLU A 146 -4.06 5.25 -12.86
C GLU A 146 -4.56 4.66 -11.54
N LEU A 147 -3.88 4.92 -10.41
CA LEU A 147 -4.36 4.55 -9.07
C LEU A 147 -5.74 5.17 -8.81
N PHE A 148 -5.89 6.47 -9.06
CA PHE A 148 -7.15 7.14 -8.77
C PHE A 148 -8.30 6.59 -9.62
N LYS A 149 -8.03 6.27 -10.91
CA LYS A 149 -9.02 5.67 -11.81
C LYS A 149 -9.60 4.36 -11.25
N VAL A 150 -8.75 3.44 -10.78
CA VAL A 150 -9.23 2.17 -10.16
C VAL A 150 -9.75 2.37 -8.73
N LEU A 151 -9.28 3.40 -8.01
CA LEU A 151 -9.78 3.76 -6.68
C LEU A 151 -11.19 4.34 -6.71
N GLN A 152 -11.65 4.87 -7.85
CA GLN A 152 -13.05 5.24 -8.05
C GLN A 152 -14.02 4.06 -7.81
N SER A 153 -13.53 2.82 -7.77
CA SER A 153 -14.29 1.65 -7.32
C SER A 153 -14.90 1.79 -5.92
N LEU A 154 -14.39 2.71 -5.09
CA LEU A 154 -14.99 3.08 -3.80
C LEU A 154 -16.43 3.62 -3.94
N ARG A 155 -16.71 4.32 -5.04
CA ARG A 155 -17.97 5.03 -5.29
C ARG A 155 -18.76 4.41 -6.44
N VAL A 156 -18.07 4.05 -7.51
CA VAL A 156 -18.67 3.50 -8.73
C VAL A 156 -18.47 1.99 -8.71
N PRO A 157 -19.53 1.16 -8.81
CA PRO A 157 -19.37 -0.29 -8.89
C PRO A 157 -18.46 -0.66 -10.07
N MET A 158 -17.42 -1.45 -9.79
CA MET A 158 -16.39 -1.83 -10.76
C MET A 158 -16.05 -3.30 -10.65
N VAL A 159 -15.93 -3.95 -11.81
CA VAL A 159 -15.36 -5.28 -11.99
C VAL A 159 -14.04 -5.15 -12.72
N PHE A 160 -12.97 -5.67 -12.12
CA PHE A 160 -11.65 -5.75 -12.75
C PHE A 160 -11.54 -7.11 -13.45
N SER A 161 -11.50 -7.12 -14.79
CA SER A 161 -11.53 -8.36 -15.58
C SER A 161 -10.19 -9.11 -15.46
N ASP A 162 -10.16 -10.18 -14.67
CA ASP A 162 -8.99 -11.06 -14.48
C ASP A 162 -7.77 -10.41 -13.82
N PHE A 163 -7.97 -9.31 -13.09
CA PHE A 163 -6.93 -8.70 -12.25
C PHE A 163 -7.50 -8.10 -10.97
N LEU A 164 -6.62 -7.89 -9.98
CA LEU A 164 -6.83 -6.96 -8.88
C LEU A 164 -5.77 -5.87 -9.05
N PRO A 165 -6.07 -4.56 -8.94
CA PRO A 165 -5.09 -3.48 -9.14
C PRO A 165 -3.97 -3.40 -8.08
N CYS A 166 -3.71 -4.50 -7.39
CA CYS A 166 -2.62 -4.67 -6.44
C CYS A 166 -2.31 -6.16 -6.20
N SER A 167 -1.13 -6.39 -5.62
CA SER A 167 -0.74 -7.63 -4.98
C SER A 167 -0.92 -7.49 -3.48
N LEU A 168 -1.68 -8.39 -2.87
CA LEU A 168 -1.90 -8.44 -1.42
C LEU A 168 -1.23 -9.68 -0.82
N PHE A 169 -0.50 -9.47 0.28
CA PHE A 169 0.09 -10.51 1.10
C PHE A 169 -0.35 -10.30 2.55
N LEU A 170 -0.87 -11.36 3.17
CA LEU A 170 -1.40 -11.34 4.53
C LEU A 170 -0.54 -12.27 5.39
N LEU A 171 0.05 -11.70 6.44
CA LEU A 171 0.94 -12.41 7.35
C LEU A 171 0.35 -12.42 8.75
N GLU A 172 0.44 -13.56 9.42
CA GLU A 172 0.31 -13.63 10.87
C GLU A 172 1.70 -13.44 11.48
N VAL A 173 1.83 -12.48 12.39
CA VAL A 173 3.05 -12.16 13.09
C VAL A 173 2.89 -12.56 14.55
N SER A 174 3.87 -13.30 15.06
CA SER A 174 3.94 -13.71 16.46
C SER A 174 4.06 -12.46 17.34
N PRO A 175 3.34 -12.39 18.46
CA PRO A 175 3.57 -11.34 19.46
C PRO A 175 4.90 -11.51 20.20
N THR A 176 5.62 -12.62 19.98
CA THR A 176 6.94 -12.84 20.57
C THR A 176 7.90 -11.75 20.13
N GLU A 177 8.51 -11.07 21.11
CA GLU A 177 9.50 -10.00 20.87
C GLU A 177 8.93 -8.86 20.01
N ASP A 178 7.62 -8.63 20.13
CA ASP A 178 6.87 -7.66 19.35
C ASP A 178 6.05 -6.73 20.25
N ASP A 179 6.59 -5.56 20.55
CA ASP A 179 5.97 -4.53 21.38
C ASP A 179 5.25 -3.45 20.55
N ILE A 180 5.26 -3.57 19.22
CA ILE A 180 4.72 -2.56 18.30
C ILE A 180 3.44 -3.12 17.64
N PRO A 181 2.25 -2.87 18.22
CA PRO A 181 0.99 -3.41 17.69
C PRO A 181 0.53 -2.69 16.41
N PHE A 182 1.14 -1.56 16.07
CA PHE A 182 0.86 -0.81 14.86
C PHE A 182 2.14 -0.30 14.21
N ALA A 183 2.30 -0.60 12.92
CA ALA A 183 3.36 -0.05 12.09
C ALA A 183 2.81 0.28 10.70
N TYR A 184 3.28 1.36 10.11
CA TYR A 184 2.92 1.81 8.77
C TYR A 184 4.20 2.13 8.01
N GLN A 185 4.25 1.74 6.74
CA GLN A 185 5.34 2.10 5.83
C GLN A 185 4.84 2.11 4.40
N ASP A 186 5.16 3.16 3.67
CA ASP A 186 4.96 3.28 2.24
C ASP A 186 6.29 3.55 1.52
N GLU A 187 6.30 3.27 0.22
CA GLU A 187 7.34 3.74 -0.67
C GLU A 187 6.67 4.08 -2.00
N LEU A 188 6.69 5.37 -2.35
CA LEU A 188 5.76 5.85 -3.35
C LEU A 188 6.20 5.60 -4.79
N ARG A 189 7.51 5.60 -5.03
CA ARG A 189 8.03 5.35 -6.38
C ARG A 189 7.67 3.94 -6.83
N THR A 190 7.70 2.99 -5.90
CA THR A 190 7.41 1.58 -6.09
C THR A 190 5.94 1.23 -5.84
N MET A 191 5.17 2.14 -5.27
CA MET A 191 3.77 1.91 -4.87
C MET A 191 3.63 0.80 -3.83
N ALA A 192 4.71 0.54 -3.08
CA ALA A 192 4.74 -0.42 -2.01
C ALA A 192 4.14 0.19 -0.74
N PHE A 193 3.43 -0.65 0.01
CA PHE A 193 2.71 -0.28 1.21
C PHE A 193 2.75 -1.46 2.17
N SER A 194 2.89 -1.18 3.46
CA SER A 194 2.64 -2.16 4.51
C SER A 194 1.98 -1.51 5.71
N ILE A 195 1.08 -2.26 6.33
CA ILE A 195 0.45 -1.89 7.58
C ILE A 195 0.38 -3.11 8.48
N LYS A 196 0.70 -2.90 9.75
CA LYS A 196 0.53 -3.90 10.80
C LYS A 196 -0.56 -3.44 11.76
N ILE A 197 -1.47 -4.34 12.07
CA ILE A 197 -2.60 -4.15 12.97
C ILE A 197 -2.70 -5.36 13.90
N GLY A 198 -2.20 -5.20 15.13
CA GLY A 198 -2.05 -6.28 16.09
C GLY A 198 -1.09 -7.34 15.54
N ALA A 199 -1.57 -8.59 15.47
CA ALA A 199 -0.81 -9.71 14.93
C ALA A 199 -0.85 -9.82 13.40
N VAL A 200 -1.62 -8.98 12.69
CA VAL A 200 -1.74 -9.08 11.23
C VAL A 200 -0.86 -8.04 10.56
N THR A 201 0.01 -8.47 9.64
CA THR A 201 0.72 -7.57 8.73
C THR A 201 0.20 -7.76 7.31
N ILE A 202 -0.24 -6.66 6.70
CA ILE A 202 -0.68 -6.60 5.31
C ILE A 202 0.42 -5.91 4.52
N VAL A 203 0.92 -6.57 3.49
CA VAL A 203 1.88 -6.00 2.53
C VAL A 203 1.19 -5.90 1.18
N CYS A 204 1.30 -4.74 0.54
CA CYS A 204 0.62 -4.43 -0.71
C CYS A 204 1.58 -3.76 -1.68
N THR A 205 1.51 -4.13 -2.95
CA THR A 205 2.05 -3.30 -4.04
C THR A 205 0.87 -2.86 -4.89
N LEU A 206 0.59 -1.56 -4.93
CA LEU A 206 -0.47 -1.00 -5.74
C LEU A 206 0.00 -0.89 -7.20
N LEU A 207 -0.93 -1.02 -8.15
CA LEU A 207 -0.68 -0.92 -9.59
C LEU A 207 0.28 -1.95 -10.17
N ASP A 208 0.25 -3.18 -9.70
CA ASP A 208 1.00 -4.30 -10.28
C ASP A 208 0.10 -5.41 -10.85
N ASN A 209 -1.23 -5.24 -10.80
CA ASN A 209 -2.21 -6.22 -11.28
C ASN A 209 -2.07 -7.64 -10.72
N GLY A 210 -1.56 -7.79 -9.50
CA GLY A 210 -1.32 -9.10 -8.89
C GLY A 210 -0.10 -9.83 -9.46
N ILE A 211 0.73 -9.18 -10.27
CA ILE A 211 1.92 -9.79 -10.89
C ILE A 211 2.94 -10.17 -9.83
N ILE A 212 3.23 -9.29 -8.88
CA ILE A 212 4.22 -9.57 -7.83
C ILE A 212 3.77 -10.74 -6.96
N ARG A 213 2.47 -10.83 -6.63
CA ARG A 213 1.89 -11.98 -5.92
C ARG A 213 2.07 -13.28 -6.67
N ARG A 214 1.89 -13.28 -8.00
CA ARG A 214 2.13 -14.47 -8.84
C ARG A 214 3.62 -14.81 -8.89
N ALA A 215 4.50 -13.83 -9.10
CA ALA A 215 5.94 -14.02 -9.15
C ALA A 215 6.52 -14.55 -7.82
N LEU A 216 6.01 -14.05 -6.70
CA LEU A 216 6.40 -14.45 -5.35
C LEU A 216 5.48 -15.55 -4.76
N GLY A 217 4.73 -16.28 -5.59
CA GLY A 217 3.79 -17.29 -5.11
C GLY A 217 4.42 -18.36 -4.23
N LYS A 218 5.66 -18.78 -4.52
CA LYS A 218 6.44 -19.72 -3.68
C LYS A 218 6.75 -19.15 -2.30
N LEU A 219 7.04 -17.84 -2.22
CA LEU A 219 7.30 -17.16 -0.95
C LEU A 219 6.03 -17.13 -0.10
N GLN A 220 4.87 -16.86 -0.72
CA GLN A 220 3.59 -16.90 -0.02
C GLN A 220 3.25 -18.32 0.49
N GLN A 221 3.48 -19.34 -0.33
CA GLN A 221 3.24 -20.75 0.06
C GLN A 221 4.14 -21.18 1.23
N LEU A 222 5.38 -20.69 1.28
CA LEU A 222 6.33 -20.98 2.35
C LEU A 222 5.80 -20.58 3.74
N VAL A 223 5.10 -19.45 3.82
CA VAL A 223 4.61 -18.86 5.08
C VAL A 223 3.13 -19.16 5.33
N GLU A 224 2.47 -19.88 4.44
CA GLU A 224 1.04 -20.17 4.55
C GLU A 224 0.74 -21.04 5.79
N GLY A 225 -0.20 -20.57 6.62
CA GLY A 225 -0.55 -21.22 7.89
C GLY A 225 0.55 -21.14 8.96
N LYS A 226 1.56 -20.29 8.78
CA LYS A 226 2.63 -20.05 9.76
C LYS A 226 2.39 -18.72 10.48
N GLN A 227 2.71 -18.70 11.76
CA GLN A 227 2.91 -17.48 12.52
C GLN A 227 4.40 -17.11 12.44
N LEU A 228 4.69 -15.96 11.84
CA LEU A 228 6.05 -15.50 11.59
C LEU A 228 6.62 -14.75 12.78
N HIS A 229 7.87 -14.99 13.13
CA HIS A 229 8.59 -14.08 14.01
C HIS A 229 8.69 -12.68 13.36
N PRO A 230 8.64 -11.57 14.11
CA PRO A 230 8.80 -10.21 13.56
C PRO A 230 9.98 -10.03 12.58
N VAL A 231 11.13 -10.64 12.85
CA VAL A 231 12.31 -10.60 11.94
C VAL A 231 12.05 -11.29 10.58
N GLN A 232 11.23 -12.35 10.57
CA GLN A 232 10.83 -13.06 9.36
C GLN A 232 9.82 -12.24 8.57
N ALA A 233 8.89 -11.56 9.26
CA ALA A 233 7.98 -10.62 8.63
C ALA A 233 8.71 -9.44 8.00
N ALA A 234 9.78 -8.95 8.65
CA ALA A 234 10.67 -7.91 8.09
C ALA A 234 11.36 -8.37 6.79
N GLU A 235 11.94 -9.58 6.76
CA GLU A 235 12.51 -10.14 5.53
C GLU A 235 11.45 -10.34 4.44
N PHE A 236 10.27 -10.87 4.80
CA PHE A 236 9.18 -11.08 3.85
C PHE A 236 8.75 -9.75 3.21
N LYS A 237 8.58 -8.69 4.01
CA LYS A 237 8.33 -7.33 3.53
C LYS A 237 9.44 -6.86 2.59
N ALA A 238 10.70 -7.01 2.98
CA ALA A 238 11.85 -6.57 2.18
C ALA A 238 11.85 -7.20 0.78
N ARG A 239 11.51 -8.50 0.67
CA ARG A 239 11.42 -9.19 -0.62
C ARG A 239 10.31 -8.62 -1.52
N ILE A 240 9.17 -8.23 -0.95
CA ILE A 240 8.07 -7.62 -1.71
C ILE A 240 8.40 -6.19 -2.11
N PHE A 241 8.92 -5.38 -1.19
CA PHE A 241 9.35 -4.00 -1.49
C PHE A 241 10.44 -4.00 -2.57
N TYR A 242 11.36 -4.97 -2.53
CA TYR A 242 12.38 -5.10 -3.56
C TYR A 242 11.80 -5.57 -4.89
N ALA A 243 10.88 -6.52 -4.89
CA ALA A 243 10.15 -6.91 -6.10
C ALA A 243 9.40 -5.73 -6.73
N ALA A 244 8.80 -4.85 -5.91
CA ALA A 244 8.17 -3.61 -6.36
C ALA A 244 9.20 -2.60 -6.91
N TYR A 245 10.41 -2.57 -6.35
CA TYR A 245 11.51 -1.73 -6.84
C TYR A 245 12.00 -2.15 -8.23
N ILE A 246 12.13 -3.44 -8.49
CA ILE A 246 12.54 -3.96 -9.81
C ILE A 246 11.37 -4.11 -10.80
N PHE A 247 10.12 -3.90 -10.37
CA PHE A 247 8.95 -3.94 -11.24
C PHE A 247 8.96 -2.75 -12.21
N ASN A 248 9.06 -3.04 -13.50
CA ASN A 248 9.40 -2.03 -14.52
C ASN A 248 8.22 -1.62 -15.41
N VAL A 249 7.01 -2.12 -15.14
CA VAL A 249 5.82 -1.81 -15.94
C VAL A 249 4.82 -0.97 -15.14
N ILE A 250 4.05 -0.15 -15.86
CA ILE A 250 2.92 0.59 -15.29
C ILE A 250 1.68 0.10 -16.04
N PRO A 251 0.76 -0.62 -15.40
CA PRO A 251 -0.46 -1.03 -16.05
C PRO A 251 -1.33 0.17 -16.41
N GLU A 252 -1.91 0.12 -17.61
CA GLU A 252 -2.94 1.06 -18.04
C GLU A 252 -4.31 0.39 -17.91
N TYR A 253 -5.32 1.16 -17.49
CA TYR A 253 -6.68 0.66 -17.34
C TYR A 253 -7.65 1.31 -18.31
N PHE A 254 -8.49 0.46 -18.92
CA PHE A 254 -9.47 0.82 -19.93
C PHE A 254 -10.85 0.41 -19.47
N ILE A 255 -11.80 1.33 -19.54
CA ILE A 255 -13.21 1.07 -19.22
C ILE A 255 -13.88 0.52 -20.48
N ARG A 256 -14.45 -0.68 -20.41
CA ARG A 256 -15.30 -1.22 -21.49
C ARG A 256 -16.47 -0.27 -21.72
N SER A 257 -16.88 -0.06 -22.96
CA SER A 257 -17.99 0.83 -23.29
C SER A 257 -19.27 0.40 -22.54
N PRO A 258 -19.80 1.22 -21.61
CA PRO A 258 -20.93 0.83 -20.79
C PRO A 258 -22.23 0.85 -21.60
N LYS A 259 -23.08 -0.15 -21.38
CA LYS A 259 -24.42 -0.21 -21.96
C LYS A 259 -25.43 0.42 -20.99
N PRO A 260 -26.59 0.92 -21.49
CA PRO A 260 -27.61 1.52 -20.61
C PRO A 260 -28.16 0.60 -19.52
N SER A 261 -28.02 -0.72 -19.69
CA SER A 261 -28.45 -1.75 -18.73
C SER A 261 -27.41 -2.10 -17.66
N ASP A 262 -26.17 -1.61 -17.80
CA ASP A 262 -25.09 -2.01 -16.90
C ASP A 262 -25.25 -1.34 -15.54
N ASP A 263 -24.99 -2.08 -14.47
CA ASP A 263 -25.00 -1.62 -13.08
C ASP A 263 -23.59 -1.42 -12.51
N HIS A 264 -22.56 -1.76 -13.29
CA HIS A 264 -21.15 -1.58 -12.97
C HIS A 264 -20.33 -1.24 -14.22
N LEU A 265 -19.13 -0.72 -14.00
CA LEU A 265 -18.10 -0.62 -15.03
C LEU A 265 -17.24 -1.87 -15.02
N THR A 266 -16.87 -2.35 -16.21
CA THR A 266 -15.86 -3.40 -16.36
C THR A 266 -14.59 -2.79 -16.89
N LEU A 267 -13.48 -3.04 -16.21
CA LEU A 267 -12.18 -2.56 -16.60
C LEU A 267 -11.34 -3.72 -17.13
N ASP A 268 -10.67 -3.47 -18.24
CA ASP A 268 -9.55 -4.26 -18.74
C ASP A 268 -8.24 -3.55 -18.43
N THR A 269 -7.14 -4.28 -18.52
CA THR A 269 -5.81 -3.72 -18.35
C THR A 269 -4.88 -4.15 -19.47
N LEU A 270 -4.01 -3.24 -19.89
CA LEU A 270 -2.90 -3.52 -20.77
C LEU A 270 -1.60 -3.22 -20.03
N ILE A 271 -0.61 -4.07 -20.25
CA ILE A 271 0.74 -3.86 -19.78
C ILE A 271 1.57 -3.67 -21.03
N ASP A 272 2.06 -2.45 -21.24
CA ASP A 272 2.98 -2.18 -22.33
C ASP A 272 4.33 -2.82 -22.00
N ASP A 273 4.62 -3.95 -22.64
CA ASP A 273 5.83 -4.75 -22.46
C ASP A 273 6.80 -4.58 -23.63
N VAL A 274 6.81 -3.42 -24.31
CA VAL A 274 7.71 -3.14 -25.45
C VAL A 274 9.20 -3.41 -25.13
N THR A 275 9.62 -3.40 -23.86
CA THR A 275 10.98 -3.79 -23.42
C THR A 275 11.19 -5.29 -23.13
N SER A 276 10.12 -6.10 -23.17
CA SER A 276 10.05 -7.53 -22.87
C SER A 276 10.38 -7.96 -21.42
N GLU A 277 10.73 -7.04 -20.52
CA GLU A 277 11.11 -7.34 -19.14
C GLU A 277 10.16 -6.69 -18.13
N ILE A 278 9.27 -7.51 -17.55
CA ILE A 278 8.33 -7.10 -16.48
C ILE A 278 9.09 -6.70 -15.20
N PHE A 279 10.21 -7.38 -14.93
CA PHE A 279 11.10 -7.13 -13.80
C PHE A 279 12.52 -6.90 -14.33
N ASN A 280 13.17 -5.85 -13.81
CA ASN A 280 14.63 -5.74 -13.91
C ASN A 280 15.30 -6.90 -13.15
N PRO A 281 16.56 -7.26 -13.47
CA PRO A 281 17.29 -8.31 -12.75
C PRO A 281 17.34 -8.08 -11.23
N TRP A 282 17.29 -9.19 -10.48
CA TRP A 282 17.43 -9.16 -9.03
C TRP A 282 18.91 -9.01 -8.64
N GLU A 283 19.26 -7.85 -8.11
CA GLU A 283 20.62 -7.52 -7.65
C GLU A 283 20.74 -7.71 -6.14
N MET A 284 21.54 -8.70 -5.73
CA MET A 284 21.65 -9.11 -4.32
C MET A 284 22.15 -7.99 -3.40
N ALA A 285 23.07 -7.15 -3.86
CA ALA A 285 23.58 -6.01 -3.09
C ALA A 285 22.47 -4.96 -2.82
N THR A 286 21.68 -4.62 -3.85
CA THR A 286 20.57 -3.67 -3.68
C THR A 286 19.46 -4.25 -2.80
N TYR A 287 19.18 -5.55 -2.94
CA TYR A 287 18.27 -6.23 -2.02
C TYR A 287 18.79 -6.22 -0.58
N ALA A 288 20.09 -6.44 -0.35
CA ALA A 288 20.69 -6.43 0.99
C ALA A 288 20.54 -5.06 1.69
N HIS A 289 20.70 -3.95 0.97
CA HIS A 289 20.42 -2.62 1.53
C HIS A 289 18.95 -2.46 1.93
N MET A 290 18.01 -2.96 1.12
CA MET A 290 16.59 -2.89 1.46
C MET A 290 16.24 -3.77 2.65
N LEU A 291 16.88 -4.93 2.75
CA LEU A 291 16.74 -5.84 3.87
C LEU A 291 17.30 -5.21 5.16
N GLU A 292 18.46 -4.55 5.09
CA GLU A 292 19.04 -3.81 6.22
C GLU A 292 18.06 -2.78 6.79
N GLU A 293 17.44 -1.97 5.93
CA GLU A 293 16.46 -0.97 6.36
C GLU A 293 15.31 -1.57 7.18
N MET A 294 14.83 -2.76 6.79
CA MET A 294 13.77 -3.48 7.50
C MET A 294 14.28 -4.19 8.76
N LEU A 295 15.58 -4.48 8.85
CA LEU A 295 16.18 -5.22 9.97
C LEU A 295 16.85 -4.32 11.02
N LYS A 296 16.82 -2.99 10.84
CA LYS A 296 17.28 -2.00 11.84
C LYS A 296 16.82 -2.28 13.28
N PRO A 297 15.58 -2.73 13.57
CA PRO A 297 15.15 -3.03 14.93
C PRO A 297 15.98 -4.11 15.63
N TRP A 298 16.63 -5.01 14.88
CA TRP A 298 17.50 -6.07 15.38
C TRP A 298 19.00 -5.73 15.30
N ASP A 299 19.33 -4.48 14.93
CA ASP A 299 20.69 -4.00 14.70
C ASP A 299 21.50 -4.88 13.73
N ILE A 300 20.83 -5.49 12.75
CA ILE A 300 21.47 -6.24 11.67
C ILE A 300 21.85 -5.25 10.57
N ARG A 301 23.12 -5.26 10.16
CA ARG A 301 23.68 -4.36 9.14
C ARG A 301 24.03 -5.11 7.87
N GLU A 302 24.34 -4.38 6.80
CA GLU A 302 24.72 -4.96 5.51
C GLU A 302 25.85 -6.01 5.63
N GLN A 303 26.86 -5.76 6.46
CA GLN A 303 27.98 -6.69 6.68
C GLN A 303 27.52 -8.04 7.28
N ASP A 304 26.48 -8.03 8.11
CA ASP A 304 25.91 -9.23 8.70
C ASP A 304 25.05 -9.97 7.66
N ILE A 305 24.33 -9.20 6.84
CA ILE A 305 23.48 -9.72 5.76
C ILE A 305 24.32 -10.43 4.70
N LEU A 306 25.44 -9.83 4.28
CA LEU A 306 26.30 -10.34 3.21
C LEU A 306 27.44 -11.24 3.72
N LYS A 307 27.40 -11.67 5.00
CA LYS A 307 28.46 -12.47 5.64
C LYS A 307 28.81 -13.76 4.88
N PHE A 308 27.81 -14.42 4.30
CA PHE A 308 27.99 -15.65 3.53
C PHE A 308 28.37 -15.40 2.05
N GLY A 309 28.67 -14.14 1.71
CA GLY A 309 29.06 -13.69 0.37
C GLY A 309 27.98 -12.82 -0.27
N ALA A 310 28.40 -11.94 -1.19
CA ALA A 310 27.53 -10.96 -1.85
C ALA A 310 26.35 -11.58 -2.63
N GLN A 311 26.42 -12.86 -2.98
CA GLN A 311 25.37 -13.59 -3.71
C GLN A 311 24.39 -14.33 -2.80
N GLN A 312 24.64 -14.38 -1.49
CA GLN A 312 23.82 -15.12 -0.53
C GLN A 312 23.53 -14.27 0.71
N PRO A 313 22.63 -13.29 0.60
CA PRO A 313 22.12 -12.57 1.76
C PRO A 313 21.54 -13.53 2.79
N VAL A 314 21.74 -13.24 4.07
CA VAL A 314 21.14 -13.99 5.17
C VAL A 314 19.62 -14.11 5.00
N SER A 315 19.07 -15.27 5.36
CA SER A 315 17.63 -15.48 5.41
C SER A 315 17.21 -15.97 6.79
N PHE A 316 16.17 -15.34 7.32
CA PHE A 316 15.41 -15.71 8.51
C PHE A 316 14.18 -16.55 8.14
N LEU A 317 13.72 -16.48 6.90
CA LEU A 317 12.63 -17.30 6.35
C LEU A 317 13.09 -18.70 5.96
N LEU A 318 14.30 -18.82 5.39
CA LEU A 318 14.80 -20.06 4.80
C LEU A 318 15.95 -20.66 5.60
N ASP A 319 15.98 -21.97 5.75
CA ASP A 319 17.15 -22.72 6.19
C ASP A 319 18.09 -23.05 5.01
N GLU A 320 19.18 -23.78 5.28
CA GLU A 320 20.16 -24.19 4.27
C GLU A 320 19.58 -25.13 3.20
N GLN A 321 18.42 -25.74 3.46
CA GLN A 321 17.70 -26.62 2.54
C GLN A 321 16.55 -25.89 1.80
N ASN A 322 16.48 -24.56 1.90
CA ASN A 322 15.40 -23.73 1.37
C ASN A 322 14.00 -24.11 1.90
N GLN A 323 13.93 -24.64 3.12
CA GLN A 323 12.68 -24.86 3.83
C GLN A 323 12.40 -23.74 4.81
N PHE A 324 11.14 -23.62 5.27
CA PHE A 324 10.76 -22.62 6.26
C PHE A 324 11.53 -22.85 7.56
N ARG A 325 12.27 -21.84 8.02
CA ARG A 325 13.01 -21.84 9.28
C ARG A 325 12.12 -21.37 10.43
N PRO A 326 11.74 -22.22 11.41
CA PRO A 326 10.99 -21.74 12.57
C PRO A 326 11.89 -20.89 13.48
N ILE A 327 11.37 -19.76 13.97
CA ILE A 327 12.06 -18.91 14.94
C ILE A 327 11.13 -18.71 16.14
N ALA A 328 11.49 -19.33 17.28
CA ALA A 328 10.74 -19.18 18.53
C ALA A 328 11.20 -17.95 19.33
N GLN A 329 12.50 -17.66 19.30
CA GLN A 329 13.13 -16.47 19.86
C GLN A 329 14.28 -16.06 18.93
N PHE A 330 14.53 -14.76 18.83
CA PHE A 330 15.61 -14.24 18.01
C PHE A 330 16.95 -14.18 18.77
N GLU A 331 17.89 -15.04 18.39
CA GLU A 331 19.26 -15.02 18.92
C GLU A 331 20.23 -14.44 17.88
N ARG A 332 20.61 -13.16 18.05
CA ARG A 332 21.53 -12.46 17.12
C ARG A 332 22.85 -13.21 16.91
N SER A 333 23.36 -13.92 17.92
CA SER A 333 24.61 -14.69 17.85
C SER A 333 24.58 -15.86 16.85
N LEU A 334 23.39 -16.32 16.44
CA LEU A 334 23.27 -17.36 15.40
C LEU A 334 23.49 -16.80 13.98
N TYR A 335 23.54 -15.47 13.85
CA TYR A 335 23.61 -14.76 12.57
C TYR A 335 24.85 -13.84 12.46
N MET A 336 25.48 -13.48 13.59
CA MET A 336 26.84 -12.92 13.65
C MET A 336 27.89 -13.96 13.31
#